data_AF-A0A9D6VS72-F1
#
_entry.id   AF-A0A9D6VS72-F1
#
_cell.length_a   1.000
_cell.length_b   1.000
_cell.length_c   1.000
_cell.angle_alpha   90.00
_cell.angle_beta   90.00
_cell.angle_gamma   90.00
#
_symmetry.space_group_name_H-M   'P 1'
#
loop_
_entity.id
_entity.type
_entity.pdbx_description
1 polymer ?
#
loop_
_entity_poly.entity_id
_entity_poly.type
_entity_poly.pdbx_seq_one_letter_code
_entity_poly.pdbx_strand_id
1 'polypeptide(L)'
;LNAYLEHRTSLAGLILLMDVRHPLTDFDRQMLAWCRQADLPVHVLLTKADKLKRGAAQNTLLTVRRDLGSLHQHASVQLFSALDGTGLEEARTLLATWLDLP
;
A
#
# COMPACT_ATOMS: atom_id res chain seq x y z
N LEU A 1 10.12 15.24 -1.24
CA LEU A 1 9.12 14.27 -0.76
C LEU A 1 9.34 13.91 0.70
N ASN A 2 10.57 13.54 1.11
CA ASN A 2 10.89 13.24 2.51
C ASN A 2 10.41 14.32 3.51
N ALA A 3 10.79 15.59 3.29
CA ALA A 3 10.35 16.70 4.14
C ALA A 3 8.82 16.87 4.24
N TYR A 4 8.06 16.47 3.21
CA TYR A 4 6.59 16.51 3.27
C TYR A 4 6.04 15.40 4.19
N LEU A 5 6.59 14.18 4.07
CA LEU A 5 6.20 13.05 4.90
C LEU A 5 6.55 13.27 6.38
N GLU A 6 7.67 13.95 6.66
CA GLU A 6 8.15 14.21 8.01
C GLU A 6 7.46 15.39 8.71
N HIS A 7 7.13 16.47 7.98
CA HIS A 7 6.67 17.71 8.61
C HIS A 7 5.16 17.95 8.55
N ARG A 8 4.42 17.18 7.76
CA ARG A 8 2.98 17.38 7.62
C ARG A 8 2.23 16.75 8.79
N THR A 9 1.96 17.54 9.82
CA THR A 9 1.23 17.11 11.03
C THR A 9 -0.18 16.56 10.76
N SER A 10 -0.83 16.99 9.67
CA SER A 10 -2.17 16.51 9.30
C SER A 10 -2.15 15.21 8.47
N LEU A 11 -0.99 14.60 8.25
CA LEU A 11 -0.87 13.41 7.41
C LEU A 11 -1.17 12.16 8.23
N ALA A 12 -2.30 11.49 7.93
CA ALA A 12 -2.73 10.29 8.64
C ALA A 12 -2.05 9.00 8.16
N GLY A 13 -1.52 8.98 6.93
CA GLY A 13 -0.89 7.81 6.34
C GLY A 13 -0.64 8.00 4.83
N LEU A 14 0.00 7.01 4.21
CA LEU A 14 0.29 6.98 2.78
C LEU A 14 -0.35 5.77 2.10
N ILE A 15 -1.12 6.02 1.04
CA ILE A 15 -1.51 4.98 0.07
C ILE A 15 -0.44 4.89 -1.01
N LEU A 16 0.21 3.72 -1.13
CA LEU A 16 1.25 3.48 -2.12
C LEU A 16 0.72 2.54 -3.22
N LEU A 17 0.63 3.06 -4.44
CA LEU A 17 0.12 2.32 -5.60
C LEU A 17 1.27 1.56 -6.26
N MET A 18 1.16 0.24 -6.36
CA MET A 18 2.13 -0.62 -7.07
C MET A 18 1.39 -1.42 -8.15
N ASP A 19 2.00 -1.64 -9.31
CA ASP A 19 1.44 -2.54 -10.33
C ASP A 19 1.61 -3.98 -9.86
N VAL A 20 0.52 -4.76 -9.76
CA VAL A 20 0.56 -6.14 -9.28
C VAL A 20 1.49 -7.05 -10.11
N ARG A 21 1.81 -6.67 -11.35
CA ARG A 21 2.70 -7.44 -12.22
C ARG A 21 4.17 -7.24 -11.88
N HIS A 22 4.52 -6.09 -11.30
CA HIS A 22 5.91 -5.69 -11.00
C HIS A 22 5.99 -4.86 -9.70
N PRO A 23 5.58 -5.40 -8.54
CA PRO A 23 5.62 -4.66 -7.28
C PRO A 23 7.05 -4.55 -6.72
N LEU A 24 7.23 -3.67 -5.73
CA LEU A 24 8.49 -3.48 -5.01
C LEU A 24 9.67 -3.07 -5.91
N THR A 25 9.40 -2.13 -6.81
CA THR A 25 10.45 -1.43 -7.57
C THR A 25 11.39 -0.68 -6.62
N ASP A 26 12.54 -0.24 -7.13
CA ASP A 26 13.50 0.52 -6.31
C ASP A 26 12.86 1.80 -5.73
N PHE A 27 11.99 2.44 -6.50
CA PHE A 27 11.24 3.60 -6.04
C PHE A 27 10.27 3.26 -4.91
N ASP A 28 9.54 2.14 -5.01
CA ASP A 28 8.63 1.67 -3.96
C ASP A 28 9.38 1.41 -2.65
N ARG A 29 10.55 0.77 -2.75
CA ARG A 29 11.40 0.48 -1.58
C ARG A 29 11.92 1.76 -0.94
N GLN A 30 12.30 2.74 -1.76
CA GLN A 30 12.72 4.05 -1.27
C GLN A 30 11.57 4.78 -0.55
N MET A 31 10.36 4.75 -1.11
CA MET A 31 9.16 5.32 -0.49
C MET A 31 8.85 4.68 0.86
N LEU A 32 8.90 3.34 0.94
CA LEU A 32 8.71 2.60 2.18
C LEU A 32 9.77 2.95 3.23
N ALA A 33 11.03 3.13 2.82
CA ALA A 33 12.11 3.53 3.72
C ALA A 33 11.88 4.93 4.30
N TRP A 34 11.43 5.90 3.50
CA TRP A 34 11.08 7.24 3.99
C TRP A 34 9.88 7.21 4.95
N CYS A 35 8.84 6.44 4.63
CA CYS A 35 7.70 6.30 5.55
C CYS A 35 8.11 5.67 6.88
N ARG A 36 9.04 4.70 6.85
CA ARG A 36 9.60 4.09 8.07
C ARG A 36 10.32 5.13 8.94
N GLN A 37 11.09 6.01 8.32
CA GLN A 37 11.82 7.06 9.03
C GLN A 37 10.87 8.08 9.67
N ALA A 38 9.74 8.35 9.02
CA ALA A 38 8.70 9.25 9.52
C ALA A 38 7.67 8.55 10.45
N ASP A 39 7.83 7.26 10.75
CA ASP A 39 6.84 6.39 11.43
C ASP A 39 5.43 6.53 10.88
N LEU A 40 5.32 6.69 9.55
CA LEU A 40 4.06 6.95 8.87
C LEU A 40 3.38 5.63 8.47
N PRO A 41 2.11 5.40 8.82
CA PRO A 41 1.35 4.25 8.33
C PRO A 41 1.34 4.20 6.79
N VAL A 42 1.56 3.01 6.22
CA VAL A 42 1.52 2.80 4.77
C VAL A 42 0.55 1.67 4.43
N HIS A 43 -0.24 1.88 3.39
CA HIS A 43 -1.08 0.86 2.82
C HIS A 43 -0.82 0.75 1.32
N VAL A 44 -0.39 -0.43 0.89
CA VAL A 44 -0.05 -0.72 -0.50
C VAL A 44 -1.27 -1.25 -1.23
N LEU A 45 -1.60 -0.61 -2.34
CA LEU A 45 -2.59 -1.11 -3.28
C LEU A 45 -1.86 -1.75 -4.46
N LEU A 46 -1.95 -3.08 -4.58
CA LEU A 46 -1.50 -3.82 -5.76
C LEU A 46 -2.53 -3.63 -6.88
N THR A 47 -2.36 -2.54 -7.62
CA THR A 47 -3.22 -2.09 -8.71
C THR A 47 -3.20 -3.05 -9.91
N LYS A 48 -4.22 -2.94 -10.76
CA LYS A 48 -4.41 -3.75 -11.97
C LYS A 48 -4.49 -5.25 -11.67
N ALA A 49 -5.09 -5.61 -10.52
CA ALA A 49 -5.32 -7.00 -10.13
C ALA A 49 -6.03 -7.82 -11.22
N ASP A 50 -6.89 -7.18 -12.03
CA ASP A 50 -7.57 -7.75 -13.20
C ASP A 50 -6.63 -8.32 -14.27
N LYS A 51 -5.35 -7.92 -14.29
CA LYS A 51 -4.36 -8.40 -15.26
C LYS A 51 -3.76 -9.75 -14.90
N LEU A 52 -4.03 -10.27 -13.72
CA LEU A 52 -3.56 -11.58 -13.27
C LEU A 52 -4.74 -12.51 -12.97
N LYS A 53 -4.53 -13.81 -13.21
CA LYS A 53 -5.44 -14.83 -12.68
C LYS A 53 -5.42 -14.79 -11.15
N ARG A 54 -6.55 -15.11 -10.52
CA ARG A 54 -6.73 -15.08 -9.04
C ARG A 54 -5.56 -15.70 -8.27
N GLY A 55 -5.08 -16.88 -8.67
CA GLY A 55 -3.95 -17.54 -7.99
C GLY A 55 -2.64 -16.76 -8.09
N ALA A 56 -2.33 -16.21 -9.27
CA ALA A 56 -1.13 -15.41 -9.47
C ALA A 56 -1.19 -14.08 -8.67
N ALA A 57 -2.35 -13.41 -8.68
CA ALA A 57 -2.56 -12.20 -7.88
C ALA A 57 -2.39 -12.47 -6.38
N GLN A 58 -2.94 -13.56 -5.87
CA GLN A 58 -2.80 -13.97 -4.47
C GLN A 58 -1.36 -14.32 -4.10
N ASN A 59 -0.62 -15.02 -4.98
CA ASN A 59 0.79 -15.30 -4.76
C ASN A 59 1.62 -14.01 -4.67
N THR A 60 1.36 -13.03 -5.54
CA THR A 60 2.00 -11.72 -5.46
C THR A 60 1.65 -11.01 -4.14
N LEU A 61 0.37 -10.99 -3.76
CA LEU A 61 -0.08 -10.40 -2.50
C LEU A 61 0.66 -10.98 -1.29
N LEU A 62 0.76 -12.31 -1.20
CA LEU A 62 1.44 -12.99 -0.11
C LEU A 62 2.95 -12.70 -0.10
N THR A 63 3.58 -12.66 -1.28
CA THR A 63 5.00 -12.32 -1.44
C THR A 63 5.26 -10.90 -0.94
N VAL A 64 4.50 -9.92 -1.43
CA VAL A 64 4.65 -8.52 -1.02
C VAL A 64 4.33 -8.35 0.47
N ARG A 65 3.29 -9.01 1.00
CA ARG A 65 2.94 -8.94 2.42
C ARG A 65 4.09 -9.39 3.33
N ARG A 66 4.74 -10.51 2.98
CA ARG A 66 5.90 -11.02 3.72
C ARG A 66 7.07 -10.02 3.65
N ASP A 67 7.36 -9.51 2.46
CA ASP A 67 8.48 -8.60 2.25
C ASP A 67 8.23 -7.23 2.92
N LEU A 68 6.98 -6.75 3.00
CA LEU A 68 6.63 -5.54 3.73
C LEU A 68 6.85 -5.68 5.24
N GLY A 69 6.60 -6.85 5.81
CA GLY A 69 6.80 -7.10 7.25
C GLY A 69 8.25 -6.86 7.71
N SER A 70 9.23 -7.03 6.83
CA SER A 70 10.64 -6.70 7.13
C SER A 70 11.02 -5.25 6.81
N LEU A 71 10.30 -4.61 5.90
CA LEU A 71 10.56 -3.23 5.46
C LEU A 71 9.92 -2.19 6.37
N HIS A 72 8.69 -2.41 6.84
CA HIS A 72 7.92 -1.45 7.61
C HIS A 72 6.83 -2.14 8.43
N GLN A 73 6.97 -2.15 9.76
CA GLN A 73 6.08 -2.89 10.67
C GLN A 73 4.60 -2.49 10.56
N HIS A 74 4.31 -1.23 10.26
CA HIS A 74 2.93 -0.72 10.10
C HIS A 74 2.47 -0.68 8.63
N ALA A 75 3.18 -1.37 7.72
CA ALA A 75 2.76 -1.46 6.33
C ALA A 75 1.77 -2.61 6.11
N SER A 76 0.72 -2.33 5.36
CA SER A 76 -0.28 -3.32 4.93
C SER A 76 -0.39 -3.34 3.42
N VAL A 77 -1.02 -4.38 2.87
CA VAL A 77 -1.18 -4.54 1.42
C VAL A 77 -2.48 -5.28 1.09
N GLN A 78 -3.10 -4.90 -0.02
CA GLN A 78 -4.25 -5.57 -0.62
C GLN A 78 -4.16 -5.60 -2.15
N LEU A 79 -5.02 -6.41 -2.78
CA LEU A 79 -5.26 -6.33 -4.22
C LEU A 79 -6.22 -5.17 -4.53
N PHE A 80 -6.02 -4.53 -5.68
CA PHE A 80 -6.88 -3.46 -6.14
C PHE A 80 -7.05 -3.48 -7.66
N SER A 81 -8.27 -3.24 -8.14
CA SER A 81 -8.51 -2.92 -9.55
C SER A 81 -9.59 -1.85 -9.69
N ALA A 82 -9.22 -0.77 -10.38
CA ALA A 82 -10.16 0.26 -10.77
C ALA A 82 -11.13 -0.20 -11.87
N LEU A 83 -10.81 -1.28 -12.59
CA LEU A 83 -11.62 -1.78 -13.71
C LEU A 83 -12.81 -2.62 -13.23
N ASP A 84 -12.58 -3.52 -12.27
CA ASP A 84 -13.61 -4.45 -11.78
C ASP A 84 -14.06 -4.17 -10.32
N GLY A 85 -13.48 -3.15 -9.69
CA GLY A 85 -13.83 -2.74 -8.32
C GLY A 85 -13.22 -3.60 -7.21
N THR A 86 -12.34 -4.56 -7.54
CA THR A 86 -11.65 -5.38 -6.53
C THR A 86 -10.96 -4.50 -5.50
N GLY A 87 -11.21 -4.78 -4.22
CA GLY A 87 -10.55 -4.12 -3.08
C GLY A 87 -11.06 -2.70 -2.75
N LEU A 88 -12.08 -2.20 -3.44
CA LEU A 88 -12.58 -0.84 -3.22
C LEU A 88 -13.09 -0.62 -1.79
N GLU A 89 -13.95 -1.52 -1.29
CA GLU A 89 -14.52 -1.41 0.05
C GLU A 89 -13.48 -1.59 1.17
N GLU A 90 -12.49 -2.47 0.95
CA GLU A 90 -11.36 -2.64 1.88
C GLU A 90 -10.55 -1.34 1.99
N ALA A 91 -10.23 -0.71 0.85
CA ALA A 91 -9.50 0.55 0.82
C ALA A 91 -10.31 1.70 1.45
N ARG A 92 -11.63 1.75 1.20
CA ARG A 92 -12.53 2.74 1.84
C ARG A 92 -12.55 2.59 3.35
N THR A 93 -12.68 1.36 3.84
CA THR A 93 -12.71 1.05 5.28
C THR A 93 -11.41 1.46 5.96
N LEU A 94 -10.27 1.18 5.32
CA LEU A 94 -8.96 1.60 5.82
C LEU A 94 -8.84 3.12 5.87
N LEU A 95 -9.25 3.82 4.80
CA LEU A 95 -9.22 5.28 4.77
C LEU A 95 -10.15 5.90 5.82
N ALA A 96 -11.34 5.34 6.03
CA ALA A 96 -12.26 5.78 7.07
C ALA A 96 -11.61 5.65 8.46
N THR A 97 -10.93 4.53 8.71
CA THR A 97 -10.20 4.29 9.97
C THR A 97 -9.07 5.30 10.17
N TRP A 98 -8.28 5.60 9.12
CA TRP A 98 -7.18 6.58 9.22
C TRP A 98 -7.65 8.02 9.42
N LEU A 99 -8.86 8.34 8.94
CA LEU A 99 -9.41 9.69 8.98
C LEU A 99 -10.42 9.88 10.13
N ASP A 100 -10.54 8.89 11.03
CA ASP A 100 -11.53 8.86 12.11
C ASP A 100 -12.95 9.17 11.63
N LEU A 101 -13.31 8.65 10.45
CA LEU A 101 -14.65 8.82 9.87
C LEU A 101 -15.61 7.74 10.43
N PRO A 102 -16.90 8.09 10.61
CA PRO A 102 -17.91 7.17 11.10
C PRO A 102 -18.23 6.02 10.14
#